data_AF-A0A662LK50-F1
#
_entry.id   AF-A0A662LK50-F1
#
_cell.length_a   1.000
_cell.length_b   1.000
_cell.length_c   1.000
_cell.angle_alpha   90.00
_cell.angle_beta   90.00
_cell.angle_gamma   90.00
#
_symmetry.space_group_name_H-M   'P 1'
#
loop_
_entity.id
_entity.type
_entity.pdbx_description
1 polymer ?
#
loop_
_entity_poly.entity_id
_entity_poly.type
_entity_poly.pdbx_seq_one_letter_code
_entity_poly.pdbx_strand_id
1 'polypeptide(L)'
;IKINLTEEKAFELEKKIISIIGRRNLNEGTLTNFTDGGEGTSGIIQSNETKLKRKKSLEKYRQYFKSDEFKEKMKIVGKETAKKLRESGYYDVLSIKYSGSGNPMYGKHTSEKQKEAVKKAHAEGKIKISDEGRRKIIEAAHQRKGKKNSVKKCNSKIYKLMSPNCEIFCIFGAVDLQKFCKLHKLQFHVIKNNMGLITKEIVIGNKIFAKNTIGWKKI
;
A
#
# COMPACT_ATOMS: atom_id res chain seq x y z
N ILE A 1 12.29 -4.05 -27.39
CA ILE A 1 11.95 -3.00 -26.41
C ILE A 1 13.19 -2.76 -25.53
N LYS A 2 13.77 -1.55 -25.52
CA LYS A 2 14.88 -1.23 -24.62
C LYS A 2 14.33 -1.00 -23.20
N ILE A 3 14.98 -1.58 -22.20
CA ILE A 3 14.63 -1.46 -20.78
C ILE A 3 15.72 -0.67 -20.04
N ASN A 4 15.37 0.04 -18.95
CA ASN A 4 16.27 0.89 -18.14
C ASN A 4 16.87 2.12 -18.86
N LEU A 5 16.07 2.83 -19.66
CA LEU A 5 16.50 4.11 -20.23
C LEU A 5 16.36 5.26 -19.23
N THR A 6 17.29 6.22 -19.29
CA THR A 6 17.09 7.54 -18.67
C THR A 6 15.97 8.28 -19.39
N GLU A 7 15.33 9.23 -18.71
CA GLU A 7 14.22 10.00 -19.26
C GLU A 7 14.58 10.72 -20.58
N GLU A 8 15.76 11.33 -20.64
CA GLU A 8 16.31 11.96 -21.86
C GLU A 8 16.38 10.97 -23.03
N LYS A 9 16.92 9.77 -22.78
CA LYS A 9 17.04 8.71 -23.81
C LYS A 9 15.67 8.15 -24.21
N ALA A 10 14.69 8.17 -23.30
CA ALA A 10 13.33 7.78 -23.60
C ALA A 10 12.65 8.82 -24.52
N PHE A 11 12.86 10.12 -24.27
CA PHE A 11 12.35 11.20 -25.12
C PHE A 11 12.98 11.23 -26.51
N GLU A 12 14.30 11.03 -26.61
CA GLU A 12 14.96 10.91 -27.91
C GLU A 12 14.42 9.73 -28.72
N LEU A 13 14.23 8.59 -28.05
CA LEU A 13 13.68 7.40 -28.68
C LEU A 13 12.23 7.63 -29.13
N GLU A 14 11.41 8.31 -28.32
CA GLU A 14 10.05 8.69 -28.66
C GLU A 14 10.01 9.57 -29.91
N LYS A 15 10.78 10.68 -29.93
CA LYS A 15 10.88 11.57 -31.10
C LYS A 15 11.27 10.81 -32.35
N LYS A 16 12.27 9.94 -32.23
CA LYS A 16 12.76 9.12 -33.34
C LYS A 16 11.68 8.17 -33.86
N ILE A 17 10.94 7.50 -32.98
CA ILE A 17 9.86 6.59 -33.36
C ILE A 17 8.71 7.36 -34.03
N ILE A 18 8.32 8.52 -33.51
CA ILE A 18 7.26 9.36 -34.09
C ILE A 18 7.65 9.80 -35.50
N SER A 19 8.89 10.25 -35.70
CA SER A 19 9.41 10.64 -37.01
C SER A 19 9.47 9.47 -38.01
N ILE A 20 9.86 8.26 -37.55
CA ILE A 20 9.95 7.08 -38.43
C ILE A 20 8.56 6.61 -38.88
N ILE A 21 7.58 6.58 -37.98
CA ILE A 21 6.23 6.09 -38.31
C ILE A 21 5.42 7.16 -39.04
N GLY A 22 5.69 8.44 -38.74
CA GLY A 22 5.03 9.59 -39.34
C GLY A 22 3.66 9.92 -38.71
N ARG A 23 3.33 11.22 -38.71
CA ARG A 23 2.12 11.76 -38.08
C ARG A 23 0.97 11.90 -39.08
N ARG A 24 -0.23 11.51 -38.66
CA ARG A 24 -1.44 11.58 -39.48
C ARG A 24 -1.84 13.02 -39.81
N ASN A 25 -1.71 13.93 -38.85
CA ASN A 25 -2.09 15.33 -39.07
C ASN A 25 -1.16 16.07 -40.04
N LEU A 26 0.04 15.54 -40.30
CA LEU A 26 0.99 16.05 -41.29
C LEU A 26 0.94 15.26 -42.60
N ASN A 27 0.07 14.26 -42.71
CA ASN A 27 0.02 13.29 -43.81
C ASN A 27 1.33 12.50 -44.01
N GLU A 28 2.14 12.37 -42.96
CA GLU A 28 3.43 11.68 -43.01
C GLU A 28 3.34 10.22 -42.53
N GLY A 29 2.22 9.83 -41.89
CA GLY A 29 2.04 8.47 -41.40
C GLY A 29 0.75 8.23 -40.63
N THR A 30 0.69 7.15 -39.84
CA THR A 30 -0.57 6.68 -39.20
C THR A 30 -0.77 7.15 -37.76
N LEU A 31 0.27 7.70 -37.12
CA LEU A 31 0.22 8.11 -35.72
C LEU A 31 -0.75 9.27 -35.50
N THR A 32 -1.54 9.18 -34.45
CA THR A 32 -2.50 10.23 -34.03
C THR A 32 -1.92 11.18 -32.99
N ASN A 33 -0.60 11.15 -32.79
CA ASN A 33 0.11 12.06 -31.90
C ASN A 33 0.04 13.50 -32.44
N PHE A 34 -0.25 14.46 -31.56
CA PHE A 34 -0.33 15.89 -31.90
C PHE A 34 0.96 16.67 -31.61
N THR A 35 1.97 16.00 -31.06
CA THR A 35 3.26 16.58 -30.70
C THR A 35 4.38 15.72 -31.29
N ASP A 36 5.58 16.28 -31.44
CA ASP A 36 6.75 15.57 -31.98
C ASP A 36 7.41 14.62 -30.98
N GLY A 37 6.88 14.55 -29.75
CA GLY A 37 7.42 13.74 -28.64
C GLY A 37 8.47 14.48 -27.81
N GLY A 38 8.79 13.91 -26.64
CA GLY A 38 9.76 14.48 -25.71
C GLY A 38 9.29 15.65 -24.84
N GLU A 39 8.01 16.00 -24.89
CA GLU A 39 7.35 16.96 -24.01
C GLU A 39 6.82 16.26 -22.75
N GLY A 40 7.67 15.47 -22.09
CA GLY A 40 7.26 14.74 -20.90
C GLY A 40 6.73 15.68 -19.80
N THR A 41 5.76 15.19 -19.02
CA THR A 41 5.19 15.98 -17.91
C THR A 41 5.95 15.84 -16.59
N SER A 42 7.05 15.10 -16.61
CA SER A 42 7.87 14.84 -15.44
C SER A 42 8.43 16.15 -14.87
N GLY A 43 8.23 16.34 -13.57
CA GLY A 43 8.72 17.52 -12.87
C GLY A 43 7.94 18.82 -13.12
N ILE A 44 6.84 18.81 -13.91
CA ILE A 44 6.04 20.02 -14.12
C ILE A 44 5.42 20.49 -12.78
N ILE A 45 5.94 21.60 -12.26
CA ILE A 45 5.35 22.33 -11.14
C ILE A 45 4.34 23.32 -11.72
N GLN A 46 3.05 23.02 -11.56
CA GLN A 46 2.00 23.93 -12.01
C GLN A 46 2.09 25.28 -11.29
N SER A 47 2.06 26.37 -12.06
CA SER A 47 2.00 27.73 -11.52
C SER A 47 0.73 27.94 -10.68
N ASN A 48 0.77 28.91 -9.77
CA ASN A 48 -0.38 29.26 -8.95
C ASN A 48 -1.57 29.72 -9.80
N GLU A 49 -1.30 30.39 -10.92
CA GLU A 49 -2.31 30.84 -11.86
C GLU A 49 -3.04 29.66 -12.52
N THR A 50 -2.31 28.66 -13.04
CA THR A 50 -2.91 27.46 -13.64
C THR A 50 -3.73 26.68 -12.63
N LYS A 51 -3.24 26.57 -11.39
CA LYS A 51 -3.99 25.95 -10.28
C LYS A 51 -5.30 26.71 -10.01
N LEU A 52 -5.27 28.04 -10.03
CA LEU A 52 -6.45 28.88 -9.78
C LEU A 52 -7.47 28.79 -10.92
N LYS A 53 -7.02 28.86 -12.18
CA LYS A 53 -7.88 28.69 -13.36
C LYS A 53 -8.61 27.34 -13.31
N ARG A 54 -7.88 26.26 -13.01
CA ARG A 54 -8.47 24.91 -12.84
C ARG A 54 -9.44 24.84 -11.65
N LYS A 55 -9.14 25.53 -10.54
CA LYS A 55 -10.05 25.58 -9.39
C LYS A 55 -11.36 26.26 -9.77
N LYS A 56 -11.30 27.42 -10.44
CA LYS A 56 -12.47 28.18 -10.87
C LYS A 56 -13.34 27.41 -11.88
N SER A 57 -12.72 26.75 -12.86
CA SER A 57 -13.49 25.95 -13.83
C SER A 57 -14.25 24.79 -13.17
N LEU A 58 -13.69 24.20 -12.11
CA LEU A 58 -14.32 23.12 -11.35
C LEU A 58 -15.33 23.61 -10.30
N GLU A 59 -15.36 24.91 -9.98
CA GLU A 59 -16.19 25.45 -8.91
C GLU A 59 -17.69 25.30 -9.22
N LYS A 60 -18.10 25.56 -10.46
CA LYS A 60 -19.47 25.33 -10.94
C LYS A 60 -19.91 23.89 -10.72
N TYR A 61 -19.06 22.92 -11.08
CA TYR A 61 -19.36 21.50 -10.89
C TYR A 61 -19.38 21.12 -9.40
N ARG A 62 -18.51 21.69 -8.57
CA ARG A 62 -18.52 21.45 -7.12
C ARG A 62 -19.81 21.94 -6.48
N GLN A 63 -20.33 23.08 -6.91
CA GLN A 63 -21.62 23.59 -6.44
C GLN A 63 -22.76 22.68 -6.91
N TYR A 64 -22.76 22.29 -8.18
CA TYR A 64 -23.74 21.34 -8.72
C TYR A 64 -23.73 20.00 -7.97
N PHE A 65 -22.57 19.39 -7.71
CA PHE A 65 -22.50 18.13 -6.96
C PHE A 65 -22.95 18.24 -5.49
N LYS A 66 -23.01 19.45 -4.94
CA LYS A 66 -23.54 19.72 -3.60
C LYS A 66 -25.03 20.09 -3.62
N SER A 67 -25.60 20.37 -4.79
CA SER A 67 -27.01 20.74 -4.91
C SER A 67 -27.91 19.58 -4.47
N ASP A 68 -29.08 19.92 -3.94
CA ASP A 68 -30.04 18.91 -3.53
C ASP A 68 -30.62 18.15 -4.72
N GLU A 69 -30.71 18.80 -5.89
CA GLU A 69 -31.07 18.17 -7.16
C GLU A 69 -30.11 17.03 -7.51
N PHE A 70 -28.79 17.24 -7.42
CA PHE A 70 -27.82 16.20 -7.71
C PHE A 70 -27.89 15.06 -6.69
N LYS A 71 -28.09 15.37 -5.41
CA LYS A 71 -28.26 14.35 -4.35
C LYS A 71 -29.49 13.48 -4.62
N GLU A 72 -30.62 14.07 -4.96
CA GLU A 72 -31.85 13.31 -5.22
C GLU A 72 -31.69 12.46 -6.49
N LYS A 73 -31.08 13.01 -7.55
CA LYS A 73 -30.75 12.24 -8.76
C LYS A 73 -29.86 11.03 -8.43
N MET A 74 -28.80 11.22 -7.65
CA MET A 74 -27.90 10.13 -7.26
C MET A 74 -28.58 9.09 -6.37
N LYS A 75 -29.52 9.51 -5.52
CA LYS A 75 -30.31 8.60 -4.70
C LYS A 75 -31.24 7.72 -5.55
N ILE A 76 -31.87 8.27 -6.58
CA ILE A 76 -32.70 7.51 -7.53
C ILE A 76 -31.84 6.50 -8.28
N VAL A 77 -30.74 6.95 -8.89
CA VAL A 77 -29.79 6.09 -9.61
C VAL A 77 -29.22 4.99 -8.70
N GLY A 78 -28.89 5.34 -7.46
CA GLY A 78 -28.40 4.38 -6.46
C GLY A 78 -29.43 3.31 -6.12
N LYS A 79 -30.70 3.69 -5.93
CA LYS A 79 -31.80 2.72 -5.69
C LYS A 79 -32.01 1.79 -6.88
N GLU A 80 -32.04 2.33 -8.09
CA GLU A 80 -32.24 1.54 -9.31
C GLU A 80 -31.08 0.56 -9.53
N THR A 81 -29.84 1.02 -9.32
CA THR A 81 -28.65 0.17 -9.42
C THR A 81 -28.68 -0.94 -8.37
N ALA A 82 -29.02 -0.62 -7.12
CA ALA A 82 -29.15 -1.62 -6.05
C ALA A 82 -30.23 -2.66 -6.37
N LYS A 83 -31.36 -2.24 -6.95
CA LYS A 83 -32.43 -3.15 -7.41
C LYS A 83 -31.91 -4.10 -8.50
N LYS A 84 -31.29 -3.56 -9.56
CA LYS A 84 -30.70 -4.37 -10.66
C LYS A 84 -29.66 -5.37 -10.14
N LEU A 85 -28.77 -4.93 -9.25
CA LEU A 85 -27.77 -5.80 -8.63
C LEU A 85 -28.40 -6.92 -7.80
N ARG A 86 -29.50 -6.64 -7.10
CA ARG A 86 -30.24 -7.64 -6.33
C ARG A 86 -30.94 -8.65 -7.24
N GLU A 87 -31.60 -8.18 -8.30
CA GLU A 87 -32.25 -9.05 -9.31
C GLU A 87 -31.24 -9.93 -10.04
N SER A 88 -30.02 -9.44 -10.27
CA SER A 88 -28.94 -10.22 -10.89
C SER A 88 -28.33 -11.30 -9.99
N GLY A 89 -28.70 -11.38 -8.71
CA GLY A 89 -28.09 -12.29 -7.73
C GLY A 89 -26.65 -11.93 -7.33
N TYR A 90 -26.13 -10.77 -7.76
CA TYR A 90 -24.76 -10.34 -7.49
C TYR A 90 -24.44 -10.28 -5.99
N TYR A 91 -25.39 -9.85 -5.17
CA TYR A 91 -25.21 -9.81 -3.71
C TYR A 91 -25.08 -11.19 -3.07
N ASP A 92 -25.71 -12.22 -3.63
CA ASP A 92 -25.61 -13.59 -3.13
C ASP A 92 -24.19 -14.14 -3.40
N VAL A 93 -23.64 -13.86 -4.58
CA VAL A 93 -22.26 -14.18 -4.95
C VAL A 93 -21.26 -13.47 -4.03
N LEU A 94 -21.47 -12.18 -3.76
CA LEU A 94 -20.63 -11.43 -2.81
C LEU A 94 -20.74 -12.00 -1.39
N SER A 95 -21.95 -12.35 -0.95
CA SER A 95 -22.19 -12.94 0.36
C SER A 95 -21.40 -14.23 0.53
N ILE A 96 -21.44 -15.15 -0.44
CA ILE A 96 -20.67 -16.39 -0.42
C ILE A 96 -19.17 -16.09 -0.37
N LYS A 97 -18.69 -15.13 -1.17
CA LYS A 97 -17.27 -14.77 -1.24
C LYS A 97 -16.71 -14.18 0.05
N TYR A 98 -17.50 -13.37 0.75
CA TYR A 98 -17.07 -12.62 1.93
C TYR A 98 -17.60 -13.18 3.26
N SER A 99 -18.34 -14.28 3.22
CA SER A 99 -18.74 -15.03 4.42
C SER A 99 -17.88 -16.30 4.58
N GLY A 100 -18.09 -17.03 5.67
CA GLY A 100 -17.37 -18.27 5.93
C GLY A 100 -15.91 -18.09 6.36
N SER A 101 -15.21 -19.21 6.49
CA SER A 101 -13.86 -19.30 7.06
C SER A 101 -12.77 -18.54 6.29
N GLY A 102 -13.04 -18.11 5.05
CA GLY A 102 -12.16 -17.25 4.27
C GLY A 102 -12.16 -15.78 4.70
N ASN A 103 -13.19 -15.33 5.43
CA ASN A 103 -13.23 -13.98 5.98
C ASN A 103 -12.37 -13.91 7.27
N PRO A 104 -11.38 -12.99 7.38
CA PRO A 104 -10.53 -12.84 8.56
C PRO A 104 -11.29 -12.58 9.87
N MET A 105 -12.55 -12.16 9.79
CA MET A 105 -13.44 -11.89 10.92
C MET A 105 -14.40 -13.05 11.23
N TYR A 106 -14.43 -14.11 10.42
CA TYR A 106 -15.29 -15.25 10.65
C TYR A 106 -14.90 -16.01 11.92
N GLY A 107 -15.90 -16.36 12.74
CA GLY A 107 -15.71 -16.99 14.05
C GLY A 107 -15.09 -16.10 15.13
N LYS A 108 -14.74 -14.84 14.82
CA LYS A 108 -14.26 -13.89 15.81
C LYS A 108 -15.43 -13.20 16.48
N HIS A 109 -15.67 -13.51 17.74
CA HIS A 109 -16.64 -12.80 18.56
C HIS A 109 -15.96 -11.64 19.29
N THR A 110 -16.55 -10.46 19.19
CA THR A 110 -16.19 -9.33 20.04
C THR A 110 -16.51 -9.69 21.48
N SER A 111 -15.61 -9.39 22.42
CA SER A 111 -15.89 -9.66 23.83
C SER A 111 -17.02 -8.77 24.34
N GLU A 112 -17.75 -9.22 25.36
CA GLU A 112 -18.85 -8.43 25.95
C GLU A 112 -18.34 -7.06 26.44
N LYS A 113 -17.16 -7.01 27.04
CA LYS A 113 -16.48 -5.77 27.43
C LYS A 113 -16.30 -4.80 26.26
N GLN A 114 -15.95 -5.30 25.08
CA GLN A 114 -15.80 -4.46 23.88
C GLN A 114 -17.15 -4.00 23.34
N LYS A 115 -18.17 -4.87 23.32
CA LYS A 115 -19.53 -4.50 22.90
C LYS A 115 -20.10 -3.40 23.79
N GLU A 116 -19.92 -3.54 25.10
CA GLU A 116 -20.40 -2.58 26.10
C GLU A 116 -19.65 -1.24 26.02
N ALA A 117 -18.34 -1.26 25.80
CA ALA A 117 -17.57 -0.04 25.55
C ALA A 117 -18.04 0.71 24.29
N VAL A 118 -18.32 0.00 23.19
CA VAL A 118 -18.88 0.59 21.97
C VAL A 118 -20.28 1.16 22.20
N LYS A 119 -21.13 0.42 22.93
CA LYS A 119 -22.48 0.86 23.29
C LYS A 119 -22.45 2.14 24.12
N LYS A 120 -21.58 2.19 25.14
CA LYS A 120 -21.35 3.36 25.99
C LYS A 120 -20.87 4.56 25.16
N ALA A 121 -19.89 4.36 24.27
CA ALA A 121 -19.39 5.41 23.39
C ALA A 121 -20.44 5.93 22.39
N HIS A 122 -21.39 5.09 21.95
CA HIS A 122 -22.50 5.52 21.10
C HIS A 122 -23.57 6.30 21.90
N ALA A 123 -23.85 5.88 23.14
CA ALA A 123 -24.82 6.53 24.02
C ALA A 123 -24.32 7.91 24.53
N GLU A 124 -23.04 8.01 24.89
CA GLU A 124 -22.39 9.26 25.34
C GLU A 124 -22.13 10.23 24.17
N GLY A 125 -22.38 9.79 22.94
CA GLY A 125 -22.07 10.52 21.72
C GLY A 125 -20.58 10.44 21.37
N LYS A 126 -20.24 10.72 20.11
CA LYS A 126 -18.84 10.78 19.68
C LYS A 126 -18.12 11.82 20.52
N ILE A 127 -17.02 11.44 21.18
CA ILE A 127 -16.10 12.38 21.82
C ILE A 127 -15.76 13.46 20.79
N LYS A 128 -16.24 14.68 21.01
CA LYS A 128 -15.80 15.82 20.23
C LYS A 128 -14.34 16.06 20.60
N ILE A 129 -13.44 15.73 19.68
CA ILE A 129 -12.03 16.06 19.82
C ILE A 129 -11.93 17.55 20.09
N SER A 130 -11.27 17.92 21.19
CA SER A 130 -11.00 19.33 21.51
C SER A 130 -10.21 19.97 20.39
N ASP A 131 -10.33 21.29 20.22
CA ASP A 131 -9.60 22.00 19.17
C ASP A 131 -8.08 21.78 19.29
N GLU A 132 -7.57 21.69 20.52
CA GLU A 132 -6.18 21.34 20.80
C GLU A 132 -5.82 19.93 20.31
N GLY A 133 -6.66 18.92 20.60
CA GLY A 133 -6.46 17.55 20.12
C GLY A 133 -6.50 17.47 18.60
N ARG A 134 -7.39 18.23 17.97
CA ARG A 134 -7.49 18.33 16.51
C ARG A 134 -6.22 18.93 15.92
N ARG A 135 -5.69 19.99 16.54
CA ARG A 135 -4.44 20.65 16.12
C ARG A 135 -3.26 19.69 16.21
N LYS A 136 -3.11 18.94 17.32
CA LYS A 136 -2.06 17.93 17.49
C LYS A 136 -2.12 16.83 16.43
N ILE A 137 -3.32 16.37 16.06
CA ILE A 137 -3.52 15.37 14.99
C ILE A 137 -3.08 15.92 13.64
N ILE A 138 -3.49 17.15 13.31
CA ILE A 138 -3.11 17.83 12.07
C ILE A 138 -1.59 17.99 12.00
N GLU A 139 -0.98 18.49 13.07
CA GLU A 139 0.47 18.71 13.17
C GLU A 139 1.24 17.39 12.99
N ALA A 140 0.83 16.33 13.68
CA ALA A 140 1.40 14.99 13.51
C ALA A 140 1.23 14.46 12.08
N ALA A 141 0.09 14.70 11.42
CA ALA A 141 -0.13 14.30 10.04
C ALA A 141 0.76 15.08 9.06
N HIS A 142 0.97 16.38 9.29
CA HIS A 142 1.91 17.20 8.54
C HIS A 142 3.35 16.70 8.69
N GLN A 143 3.77 16.35 9.91
CA GLN A 143 5.10 15.78 10.18
C GLN A 143 5.31 14.40 9.51
N ARG A 144 4.23 13.66 9.23
CA ARG A 144 4.29 12.39 8.48
C ARG A 144 4.25 12.58 6.96
N LYS A 145 3.80 13.74 6.48
CA LYS A 145 3.66 14.02 5.05
C LYS A 145 5.06 14.06 4.42
N GLY A 146 5.36 13.11 3.54
CA GLY A 146 6.68 12.98 2.89
C GLY A 146 7.63 11.97 3.55
N LYS A 147 7.36 11.55 4.80
CA LYS A 147 7.96 10.31 5.32
C LYS A 147 7.27 9.15 4.62
N LYS A 148 7.82 8.72 3.47
CA LYS A 148 7.52 7.39 2.93
C LYS A 148 7.65 6.42 4.10
N ASN A 149 6.70 5.52 4.28
CA ASN A 149 6.96 4.33 5.09
C ASN A 149 8.13 3.60 4.43
N SER A 150 9.35 3.99 4.75
CA SER A 150 10.59 3.32 4.39
C SER A 150 10.75 2.09 5.28
N VAL A 151 9.65 1.38 5.53
CA VAL A 151 9.74 -0.03 5.83
C VAL A 151 10.32 -0.61 4.55
N LYS A 152 11.66 -0.67 4.47
CA LYS A 152 12.39 -1.42 3.45
C LYS A 152 11.60 -2.70 3.27
N LYS A 153 11.04 -2.94 2.06
CA LYS A 153 10.31 -4.17 1.75
C LYS A 153 11.11 -5.31 2.37
N CYS A 154 10.47 -6.13 3.19
CA CYS A 154 11.14 -7.11 4.05
C CYS A 154 12.02 -8.10 3.26
N ASN A 155 11.85 -8.16 1.94
CA ASN A 155 12.56 -8.99 0.96
C ASN A 155 13.84 -8.38 0.39
N SER A 156 14.21 -7.14 0.75
CA SER A 156 15.47 -6.51 0.29
C SER A 156 16.70 -6.89 1.12
N LYS A 157 16.51 -7.59 2.25
CA LYS A 157 17.60 -8.04 3.12
C LYS A 157 17.97 -9.47 2.79
N ILE A 158 19.25 -9.75 2.59
CA ILE A 158 19.79 -11.10 2.44
C ILE A 158 20.43 -11.49 3.77
N TYR A 159 20.07 -12.65 4.31
CA TYR A 159 20.70 -13.24 5.49
C TYR A 159 21.58 -14.39 5.02
N LYS A 160 22.90 -14.30 5.26
CA LYS A 160 23.79 -15.44 5.08
C LYS A 160 23.98 -16.11 6.44
N LEU A 161 23.68 -17.39 6.53
CA LEU A 161 23.84 -18.17 7.75
C LEU A 161 24.80 -19.32 7.49
N MET A 162 25.66 -19.62 8.44
CA MET A 162 26.50 -20.81 8.45
C MET A 162 26.00 -21.76 9.53
N SER A 163 25.78 -23.02 9.18
CA SER A 163 25.40 -24.08 10.13
C SER A 163 26.61 -24.56 10.93
N PRO A 164 26.38 -25.31 12.03
CA PRO A 164 27.46 -25.97 12.78
C PRO A 164 28.30 -26.93 11.94
N ASN A 165 27.73 -27.45 10.83
CA ASN A 165 28.39 -28.37 9.91
C ASN A 165 29.08 -27.63 8.74
N CYS A 166 29.29 -26.32 8.87
CA CYS A 166 29.93 -25.45 7.87
C CYS A 166 29.16 -25.27 6.55
N GLU A 167 27.86 -25.57 6.52
CA GLU A 167 27.01 -25.30 5.35
C GLU A 167 26.52 -23.86 5.34
N ILE A 168 26.50 -23.23 4.17
CA ILE A 168 26.11 -21.82 4.01
C ILE A 168 24.73 -21.71 3.37
N PHE A 169 23.82 -20.99 4.03
CA PHE A 169 22.46 -20.72 3.59
C PHE A 169 22.27 -19.24 3.29
N CYS A 170 21.81 -18.93 2.07
CA CYS A 170 21.44 -17.57 1.65
C CYS A 170 19.92 -17.42 1.66
N ILE A 171 19.40 -16.62 2.56
CA ILE A 171 17.95 -16.47 2.77
C ILE A 171 17.52 -15.04 2.42
N PHE A 172 16.55 -14.94 1.52
CA PHE A 172 16.05 -13.67 1.00
C PHE A 172 14.86 -13.18 1.82
N GLY A 173 15.12 -12.21 2.69
CA GLY A 173 14.10 -11.51 3.43
C GLY A 173 13.72 -12.12 4.77
N ALA A 174 13.00 -11.32 5.56
CA ALA A 174 12.64 -11.68 6.93
C ALA A 174 11.59 -12.80 7.00
N VAL A 175 10.69 -12.89 6.01
CA VAL A 175 9.62 -13.91 5.97
C VAL A 175 10.22 -15.29 5.72
N ASP A 176 11.14 -15.41 4.77
CA ASP A 176 11.75 -16.70 4.46
C ASP A 176 12.76 -17.12 5.53
N LEU A 177 13.42 -16.15 6.20
CA LEU A 177 14.19 -16.45 7.41
C LEU A 177 13.30 -17.00 8.52
N GLN A 178 12.08 -16.46 8.71
CA GLN A 178 11.15 -16.97 9.71
C GLN A 178 10.69 -18.40 9.40
N LYS A 179 10.43 -18.73 8.11
CA LYS A 179 10.10 -20.09 7.67
C LYS A 179 11.27 -21.04 7.88
N PHE A 180 12.48 -20.63 7.49
CA PHE A 180 13.72 -21.39 7.68
C PHE A 180 13.94 -21.70 9.17
N CYS A 181 13.82 -20.69 10.02
CA CYS A 181 13.94 -20.88 11.46
C CYS A 181 12.87 -21.85 12.00
N LYS A 182 11.63 -21.79 11.50
CA LYS A 182 10.57 -22.72 11.91
C LYS A 182 10.89 -24.17 11.50
N LEU A 183 11.42 -24.38 10.29
CA LEU A 183 11.80 -25.70 9.77
C LEU A 183 12.93 -26.34 10.58
N HIS A 184 13.99 -25.58 10.83
CA HIS A 184 15.17 -26.04 11.55
C HIS A 184 15.05 -25.89 13.08
N LYS A 185 13.85 -25.57 13.59
CA LYS A 185 13.57 -25.32 15.02
C LYS A 185 14.54 -24.30 15.66
N LEU A 186 14.93 -23.29 14.88
CA LEU A 186 15.76 -22.16 15.30
C LEU A 186 14.89 -21.00 15.77
N GLN A 187 15.46 -20.14 16.60
CA GLN A 187 14.76 -18.94 17.05
C GLN A 187 15.03 -17.77 16.12
N PHE A 188 13.98 -17.34 15.41
CA PHE A 188 14.04 -16.26 14.42
C PHE A 188 14.64 -14.95 14.96
N HIS A 189 14.23 -14.53 16.16
CA HIS A 189 14.70 -13.26 16.73
C HIS A 189 16.19 -13.29 17.11
N VAL A 190 16.70 -14.44 17.57
CA VAL A 190 18.11 -14.64 17.89
C VAL A 190 18.96 -14.54 16.63
N ILE A 191 18.59 -15.29 15.58
CA ILE A 191 19.32 -15.31 14.30
C ILE A 191 19.21 -13.97 13.56
N LYS A 192 18.07 -13.29 13.65
CA LYS A 192 17.85 -12.00 12.98
C LYS A 192 18.77 -10.90 13.53
N ASN A 193 18.94 -10.85 14.86
CA ASN A 193 19.57 -9.74 15.55
C ASN A 193 21.05 -9.97 15.88
N ASN A 194 21.52 -11.22 16.02
CA ASN A 194 22.92 -11.51 16.31
C ASN A 194 23.79 -11.53 15.04
N MET A 195 24.92 -10.83 15.07
CA MET A 195 25.88 -10.68 13.97
C MET A 195 27.16 -11.53 14.18
N GLY A 196 27.06 -12.66 14.88
CA GLY A 196 28.23 -13.46 15.26
C GLY A 196 27.92 -14.94 15.52
N LEU A 197 28.95 -15.69 15.89
CA LEU A 197 28.82 -17.11 16.27
C LEU A 197 28.02 -17.21 17.56
N ILE A 198 26.95 -17.99 17.54
CA ILE A 198 26.13 -18.23 18.72
C ILE A 198 26.80 -19.33 19.55
N THR A 199 27.51 -18.94 20.61
CA THR A 199 28.35 -19.83 21.43
C THR A 199 27.73 -20.24 22.76
N LYS A 200 26.62 -19.59 23.17
CA LYS A 200 25.95 -19.87 24.44
C LYS A 200 24.45 -19.96 24.26
N GLU A 201 23.80 -20.75 25.10
CA GLU A 201 22.36 -20.68 25.23
C GLU A 201 21.97 -19.32 25.80
N ILE A 202 21.14 -18.57 25.07
CA ILE A 202 20.51 -17.36 25.60
C ILE A 202 19.39 -17.81 26.55
N VAL A 203 19.46 -17.41 27.81
CA VAL A 203 18.41 -17.64 28.82
C VAL A 203 17.96 -16.26 29.30
N ILE A 204 16.68 -15.93 29.11
CA ILE A 204 16.09 -14.66 29.59
C ILE A 204 14.99 -15.02 30.60
N GLY A 205 15.30 -14.91 31.89
CA GLY A 205 14.43 -15.42 32.96
C GLY A 205 14.35 -16.95 32.96
N ASN A 206 13.18 -17.54 33.23
CA ASN A 206 13.01 -19.00 33.36
C ASN A 206 12.82 -19.75 32.03
N LYS A 207 13.16 -19.13 30.89
CA LYS A 207 12.99 -19.73 29.55
C LYS A 207 14.34 -19.92 28.90
N ILE A 208 14.62 -21.13 28.43
CA ILE A 208 15.81 -21.48 27.64
C ILE A 208 15.52 -21.12 26.18
N PHE A 209 16.22 -20.14 25.61
CA PHE A 209 15.93 -19.60 24.27
C PHE A 209 16.78 -20.22 23.14
N ALA A 210 17.77 -21.08 23.41
CA ALA A 210 18.77 -21.35 22.38
C ALA A 210 19.26 -22.80 22.28
N LYS A 211 18.40 -23.79 22.54
CA LYS A 211 18.80 -25.21 22.49
C LYS A 211 19.33 -25.67 21.12
N ASN A 212 18.83 -25.12 20.01
CA ASN A 212 19.20 -25.54 18.64
C ASN A 212 19.91 -24.46 17.81
N THR A 213 20.21 -23.29 18.38
CA THR A 213 20.84 -22.17 17.66
C THR A 213 22.35 -22.10 17.88
N ILE A 214 22.91 -22.96 18.73
CA ILE A 214 24.35 -23.01 19.01
C ILE A 214 25.10 -23.43 17.74
N GLY A 215 26.23 -22.78 17.47
CA GLY A 215 27.07 -23.04 16.29
C GLY A 215 26.58 -22.39 15.00
N TRP A 216 25.38 -21.79 14.99
CA TRP A 216 24.93 -20.98 13.87
C TRP A 216 25.60 -19.61 13.88
N LYS A 217 26.04 -19.14 12.72
CA LYS A 217 26.69 -17.83 12.54
C LYS A 217 26.04 -17.08 11.41
N LYS A 218 25.63 -15.83 11.67
CA LYS A 218 25.25 -14.90 10.61
C LYS A 218 26.50 -14.25 10.01
N ILE A 219 26.63 -14.31 8.69
CA ILE A 219 27.74 -13.74 7.90
C ILE A 219 27.24 -12.52 7.13
#